data_AF-A0A060Y6E5-F1
#
_entry.id   AF-A0A060Y6E5-F1
#
_cell.length_a   1.000
_cell.length_b   1.000
_cell.length_c   1.000
_cell.angle_alpha   90.00
_cell.angle_beta   90.00
_cell.angle_gamma   90.00
#
_symmetry.space_group_name_H-M   'P 1'
#
loop_
_entity.id
_entity.type
_entity.pdbx_description
1 polymer ?
#
loop_
_entity_poly.entity_id
_entity_poly.type
_entity_poly.pdbx_seq_one_letter_code
_entity_poly.pdbx_strand_id
1 'polypeptide(L)'
;SGCLTDLYLCVAEWLFDCTVQKLVLVITCLETSEVLERWQFDIECDKSAKEISAPREKSIKSIQDEIRSVIRQITATVTFLPLLETACAFDLLVYTDKDLEVPDKWEESGPQIIDQSEEVRLRSFTTSIHKVNSMVAYKRADSA
;
A
#
# COMPACT_ATOMS: atom_id res chain seq x y z
N SER A 1 13.89 11.38 10.35
CA SER A 1 14.19 10.67 9.08
C SER A 1 14.40 9.16 9.25
N GLY A 2 14.58 8.61 10.47
CA GLY A 2 14.86 7.17 10.64
C GLY A 2 13.67 6.20 10.45
N CYS A 3 12.44 6.61 10.76
CA CYS A 3 11.27 5.71 10.75
C CYS A 3 10.98 5.10 9.37
N LEU A 4 11.01 5.90 8.29
CA LEU A 4 10.76 5.39 6.94
C LEU A 4 11.89 4.48 6.43
N THR A 5 13.12 4.68 6.89
CA THR A 5 14.25 3.81 6.53
C THR A 5 14.10 2.44 7.19
N ASP A 6 13.79 2.40 8.49
CA ASP A 6 13.55 1.15 9.22
C ASP A 6 12.36 0.39 8.61
N LEU A 7 11.27 1.08 8.28
CA LEU A 7 10.13 0.54 7.55
C LEU A 7 10.55 -0.08 6.22
N TYR A 8 11.29 0.66 5.39
CA TYR A 8 11.74 0.19 4.08
C TYR A 8 12.56 -1.09 4.18
N LEU A 9 13.47 -1.16 5.16
CA LEU A 9 14.32 -2.34 5.34
C LEU A 9 13.51 -3.58 5.68
N CYS A 10 12.58 -3.50 6.63
CA CYS A 10 11.70 -4.62 6.98
C CYS A 10 10.81 -5.05 5.80
N VAL A 11 10.18 -4.09 5.12
CA VAL A 11 9.29 -4.39 3.99
C VAL A 11 10.08 -5.00 2.82
N ALA A 12 11.31 -4.53 2.56
CA ALA A 12 12.16 -5.09 1.51
C ALA A 12 12.52 -6.57 1.79
N GLU A 13 12.85 -6.90 3.03
CA GLU A 13 13.10 -8.28 3.47
C GLU A 13 11.85 -9.15 3.31
N TRP A 14 10.70 -8.71 3.81
CA TRP A 14 9.44 -9.46 3.69
C TRP A 14 8.93 -9.60 2.26
N LEU A 15 9.21 -8.61 1.39
CA LEU A 15 8.94 -8.71 -0.05
C LEU A 15 9.81 -9.77 -0.71
N PHE A 16 11.10 -9.83 -0.34
CA PHE A 16 12.00 -10.88 -0.79
C PHE A 16 11.52 -12.25 -0.30
N ASP A 17 11.01 -12.31 0.94
CA ASP A 17 10.46 -13.54 1.50
C ASP A 17 9.08 -13.93 0.96
N CYS A 18 8.41 -13.01 0.27
CA CYS A 18 7.05 -13.17 -0.23
C CYS A 18 6.03 -13.44 0.87
N THR A 19 6.21 -12.77 2.02
CA THR A 19 5.33 -12.81 3.18
C THR A 19 4.41 -11.60 3.26
N VAL A 20 4.70 -10.51 2.54
CA VAL A 20 3.80 -9.35 2.46
C VAL A 20 2.62 -9.63 1.52
N GLN A 21 1.41 -9.46 2.04
CA GLN A 21 0.16 -9.61 1.29
C GLN A 21 -0.39 -8.25 0.82
N LYS A 22 -0.29 -7.21 1.66
CA LYS A 22 -0.67 -5.84 1.29
C LYS A 22 0.00 -4.80 2.17
N LEU A 23 0.25 -3.63 1.60
CA LEU A 23 0.66 -2.41 2.29
C LEU A 23 -0.51 -1.43 2.29
N VAL A 24 -0.80 -0.82 3.43
CA VAL A 24 -1.93 0.10 3.58
C VAL A 24 -1.46 1.39 4.22
N LEU A 25 -1.70 2.51 3.55
CA LEU A 25 -1.53 3.85 4.11
C LEU A 25 -2.92 4.36 4.53
N VAL A 26 -3.07 4.59 5.83
CA VAL A 26 -4.31 5.07 6.44
C VAL A 26 -4.13 6.55 6.73
N ILE A 27 -5.12 7.38 6.37
CA ILE A 27 -5.18 8.79 6.71
C ILE A 27 -6.32 9.00 7.70
N THR A 28 -5.99 9.53 8.87
CA THR A 28 -6.90 9.65 10.01
C THR A 28 -7.03 11.10 10.44
N CYS A 29 -8.26 11.57 10.68
CA CYS A 29 -8.52 12.89 11.25
C CYS A 29 -8.00 12.94 12.70
N LEU A 30 -7.18 13.93 13.04
CA LEU A 30 -6.63 14.06 14.40
C LEU A 30 -7.68 14.43 15.45
N GLU A 31 -8.75 15.13 15.05
CA GLU A 31 -9.79 15.60 15.96
C GLU A 31 -10.79 14.51 16.32
N THR A 32 -11.24 13.75 15.30
CA THR A 32 -12.28 12.72 15.46
C THR A 32 -11.73 11.31 15.58
N SER A 33 -10.44 11.11 15.30
CA SER A 33 -9.81 9.79 15.13
C SER A 33 -10.48 8.93 14.05
N GLU A 34 -11.19 9.57 13.11
CA GLU A 34 -11.88 8.88 12.03
C GLU A 34 -10.96 8.65 10.84
N VAL A 35 -11.03 7.46 10.23
CA VAL A 35 -10.30 7.14 9.00
C VAL A 35 -10.99 7.79 7.80
N LEU A 36 -10.28 8.69 7.12
CA LEU A 36 -10.78 9.47 5.99
C LEU A 36 -10.42 8.83 4.65
N GLU A 37 -9.18 8.36 4.53
CA GLU A 37 -8.68 7.68 3.33
C GLU A 37 -7.88 6.44 3.72
N ARG A 38 -7.96 5.41 2.87
CA ARG A 38 -7.25 4.15 3.04
C ARG A 38 -6.72 3.70 1.69
N TRP A 39 -5.45 3.99 1.46
CA TRP A 39 -4.71 3.62 0.26
C TRP A 39 -4.16 2.20 0.42
N GLN A 40 -4.68 1.27 -0.38
CA GLN A 40 -4.30 -0.14 -0.34
C GLN A 40 -3.46 -0.51 -1.55
N PHE A 41 -2.36 -1.21 -1.28
CA PHE A 41 -1.47 -1.81 -2.26
C PHE A 41 -1.43 -3.32 -2.02
N ASP A 42 -2.24 -4.07 -2.74
CA ASP A 42 -2.27 -5.53 -2.67
C ASP A 42 -1.09 -6.11 -3.46
N ILE A 43 -0.32 -6.98 -2.82
CA ILE A 43 0.92 -7.53 -3.36
C ILE A 43 0.73 -9.01 -3.63
N GLU A 44 0.75 -9.37 -4.91
CA GLU A 44 0.81 -10.76 -5.36
C GLU A 44 2.29 -11.10 -5.62
N CYS A 45 2.84 -12.11 -4.93
CA CYS A 45 4.16 -12.66 -5.24
C CYS A 45 4.06 -14.03 -5.92
N ASP A 46 4.79 -14.19 -7.01
CA ASP A 46 5.05 -15.48 -7.63
C ASP A 46 6.16 -16.24 -6.88
N LYS A 47 5.76 -17.14 -5.97
CA LYS A 47 6.69 -17.92 -5.13
C LYS A 47 7.59 -18.87 -5.94
N SER A 48 7.22 -19.23 -7.18
CA SER A 48 8.05 -20.07 -8.05
C SER A 48 9.34 -19.38 -8.50
N ALA A 49 9.40 -18.04 -8.42
CA ALA A 49 10.59 -17.28 -8.76
C ALA A 49 11.80 -17.61 -7.85
N LYS A 50 11.57 -18.16 -6.64
CA LYS A 50 12.65 -18.64 -5.77
C LYS A 50 13.21 -20.00 -6.19
N GLU A 51 12.42 -20.81 -6.89
CA GLU A 51 12.79 -22.18 -7.29
C GLU A 51 13.47 -22.22 -8.66
N ILE A 52 13.16 -21.26 -9.53
CA ILE A 52 13.70 -21.17 -10.89
C ILE A 52 15.02 -20.39 -10.86
N SER A 53 16.12 -21.01 -11.26
CA SER A 53 17.47 -20.41 -11.23
C SER A 53 17.70 -19.32 -12.27
N ALA A 54 16.78 -19.12 -13.21
CA ALA A 54 16.88 -18.12 -14.27
C ALA A 54 16.15 -16.82 -13.86
N PRO A 55 16.80 -15.64 -13.93
CA PRO A 55 16.13 -14.36 -13.72
C PRO A 55 14.96 -14.18 -14.67
N ARG A 56 13.83 -13.65 -14.17
CA ARG A 56 12.71 -13.29 -15.04
C ARG A 56 13.07 -12.07 -15.87
N GLU A 57 12.85 -12.16 -17.19
CA GLU A 57 13.14 -11.06 -18.10
C GLU A 57 12.00 -10.05 -18.13
N LYS A 58 12.23 -8.88 -17.54
CA LYS A 58 11.47 -7.66 -17.79
C LYS A 58 12.41 -6.47 -17.73
N SER A 59 12.35 -5.59 -18.72
CA SER A 59 13.26 -4.44 -18.73
C SER A 59 12.92 -3.46 -17.59
N ILE A 60 13.96 -2.92 -16.96
CA ILE A 60 13.82 -1.87 -15.92
C ILE A 60 12.99 -0.70 -16.45
N LYS A 61 13.19 -0.32 -17.72
CA LYS A 61 12.43 0.75 -18.37
C LYS A 61 10.92 0.46 -18.37
N SER A 62 10.52 -0.75 -18.74
CA SER A 62 9.10 -1.15 -18.72
C SER A 62 8.51 -1.10 -17.30
N ILE A 63 9.26 -1.58 -16.30
CA ILE A 63 8.83 -1.52 -14.89
C ILE A 63 8.67 -0.07 -14.44
N GLN A 64 9.65 0.79 -14.74
CA GLN A 64 9.62 2.21 -14.40
C GLN A 64 8.47 2.96 -15.10
N ASP A 65 8.17 2.62 -16.36
CA ASP A 65 7.08 3.23 -17.10
C ASP A 65 5.70 2.86 -16.50
N GLU A 66 5.53 1.61 -16.06
CA GLU A 66 4.33 1.19 -15.32
C GLU A 66 4.21 1.90 -13.97
N ILE A 67 5.29 1.94 -13.17
CA ILE A 67 5.32 2.66 -11.89
C ILE A 67 4.96 4.14 -12.11
N ARG A 68 5.54 4.78 -13.13
CA ARG A 68 5.22 6.18 -13.48
C ARG A 68 3.73 6.35 -13.77
N SER A 69 3.11 5.40 -14.46
CA SER A 69 1.67 5.44 -14.72
C SER A 69 0.86 5.37 -13.42
N VAL A 70 1.26 4.55 -12.46
CA VAL A 70 0.59 4.44 -11.16
C VAL A 70 0.74 5.74 -10.36
N ILE A 71 1.95 6.29 -10.26
CA ILE A 71 2.20 7.56 -9.54
C ILE A 71 1.38 8.71 -10.15
N ARG A 72 1.36 8.82 -11.49
CA ARG A 72 0.52 9.84 -12.16
C ARG A 72 -0.96 9.64 -11.86
N GLN A 73 -1.43 8.41 -11.78
CA GLN A 73 -2.82 8.12 -11.46
C GLN A 73 -3.14 8.43 -10.01
N ILE A 74 -2.23 8.16 -9.05
CA ILE A 74 -2.39 8.59 -7.65
C ILE A 74 -2.59 10.11 -7.59
N THR A 75 -1.71 10.88 -8.24
CA THR A 75 -1.84 12.35 -8.29
C THR A 75 -3.15 12.80 -8.94
N ALA A 76 -3.60 12.12 -10.01
CA ALA A 76 -4.87 12.42 -10.66
C ALA A 76 -6.07 12.04 -9.79
N THR A 77 -6.03 10.93 -9.06
CA THR A 77 -7.12 10.48 -8.19
C THR A 77 -7.38 11.49 -7.08
N VAL A 78 -6.32 12.08 -6.50
CA VAL A 78 -6.43 13.12 -5.46
C VAL A 78 -7.31 14.30 -5.90
N THR A 79 -7.41 14.62 -7.19
CA THR A 79 -8.27 15.75 -7.65
C THR A 79 -9.78 15.45 -7.61
N PHE A 80 -10.17 14.19 -7.40
CA PHE A 80 -11.56 13.75 -7.32
C PHE A 80 -11.95 13.29 -5.91
N LEU A 81 -10.99 13.21 -4.98
CA LEU A 81 -11.27 12.90 -3.58
C LEU A 81 -11.83 14.15 -2.86
N PRO A 82 -12.67 13.97 -1.82
CA PRO A 82 -13.07 15.07 -0.95
C PRO A 82 -11.86 15.82 -0.39
N LEU A 83 -11.97 17.14 -0.27
CA LEU A 83 -10.90 17.96 0.31
C LEU A 83 -10.78 17.67 1.81
N LEU A 84 -9.56 17.35 2.25
CA LEU A 84 -9.23 17.20 3.66
C LEU A 84 -8.94 18.58 4.25
N GLU A 85 -9.92 19.15 4.94
CA GLU A 85 -9.82 20.50 5.56
C GLU A 85 -9.30 20.47 7.01
N THR A 86 -9.17 19.28 7.60
CA THR A 86 -8.72 19.10 8.99
C THR A 86 -7.30 18.56 9.06
N ALA A 87 -6.66 18.72 10.21
CA ALA A 87 -5.35 18.14 10.47
C ALA A 87 -5.45 16.60 10.50
N CYS A 88 -4.59 15.94 9.73
CA CYS A 88 -4.59 14.48 9.61
C CYS A 88 -3.26 13.89 10.07
N ALA A 89 -3.32 12.67 10.61
CA ALA A 89 -2.18 11.78 10.76
C ALA A 89 -2.19 10.71 9.67
N PHE A 90 -1.06 10.04 9.49
CA PHE A 90 -1.02 8.83 8.68
C PHE A 90 -0.40 7.68 9.45
N ASP A 91 -0.93 6.49 9.19
CA ASP A 91 -0.40 5.21 9.69
C ASP A 91 -0.07 4.31 8.50
N LEU A 92 0.99 3.51 8.64
CA LEU A 92 1.41 2.53 7.64
C LEU A 92 1.25 1.13 8.22
N LEU A 93 0.34 0.35 7.62
CA LEU A 93 0.07 -1.02 8.02
C LEU A 93 0.65 -1.98 6.97
N VAL A 94 1.36 -3.00 7.43
CA VAL A 94 1.84 -4.09 6.60
C VAL A 94 1.10 -5.34 7.01
N TYR A 95 0.41 -5.97 6.07
CA TYR A 95 -0.25 -7.25 6.30
C TYR A 95 0.66 -8.34 5.78
N THR A 96 1.05 -9.24 6.68
CA THR A 96 1.91 -10.36 6.38
C THR A 96 1.19 -11.70 6.57
N ASP A 97 1.86 -12.79 6.23
CA ASP A 97 1.42 -14.13 6.63
C ASP A 97 1.28 -14.21 8.16
N LYS A 98 0.26 -14.95 8.63
CA LYS A 98 -0.12 -15.03 10.06
C LYS A 98 0.96 -15.62 10.96
N ASP A 99 1.87 -16.40 10.37
CA ASP A 99 2.89 -17.15 11.09
C ASP A 99 4.23 -16.38 11.15
N LEU A 100 4.28 -15.14 10.62
CA LEU A 100 5.47 -14.31 10.68
C LEU A 100 5.65 -13.73 12.09
N GLU A 101 6.83 -13.92 12.67
CA GLU A 101 7.17 -13.28 13.96
C GLU A 101 7.21 -11.76 13.81
N VAL A 102 6.49 -11.06 14.70
CA VAL A 102 6.44 -9.60 14.74
C VAL A 102 7.75 -9.09 15.36
N PRO A 103 8.57 -8.30 14.64
CA PRO A 103 9.82 -7.77 15.21
C PRO A 103 9.54 -6.76 16.33
N ASP A 104 10.48 -6.59 17.27
CA ASP A 104 10.31 -5.75 18.48
C ASP A 104 9.83 -4.30 18.23
N LYS A 105 10.14 -3.72 17.07
CA LYS A 105 9.75 -2.34 16.70
C LYS A 105 8.36 -2.25 16.06
N TRP A 106 7.70 -3.38 15.87
CA TRP A 106 6.41 -3.51 15.23
C TRP A 106 5.37 -4.00 16.23
N GLU A 107 4.12 -3.65 16.01
CA GLU A 107 2.99 -4.11 16.80
C GLU A 107 1.85 -4.57 15.89
N GLU A 108 1.03 -5.48 16.40
CA GLU A 108 -0.20 -5.86 15.73
C GLU A 108 -1.21 -4.70 15.78
N SER A 109 -1.82 -4.40 14.64
CA SER A 109 -2.79 -3.31 14.52
C SER A 109 -4.14 -3.81 13.99
N GLY A 110 -5.20 -3.08 14.33
CA GLY A 110 -6.52 -3.30 13.75
C GLY A 110 -6.57 -2.98 12.24
N PRO A 111 -7.65 -3.36 11.54
CA PRO A 111 -7.69 -3.26 10.07
C PRO A 111 -7.89 -1.83 9.53
N GLN A 112 -8.24 -0.86 10.39
CA GLN A 112 -8.47 0.55 10.08
C GLN A 112 -9.39 0.73 8.85
N ILE A 113 -10.59 0.15 8.93
CA ILE A 113 -11.57 0.13 7.83
C ILE A 113 -12.40 1.41 7.86
N ILE A 114 -12.80 1.90 6.68
CA ILE A 114 -13.73 3.01 6.52
C ILE A 114 -15.13 2.44 6.31
N ASP A 115 -16.08 2.81 7.15
CA ASP A 115 -17.49 2.45 6.96
C ASP A 115 -18.09 3.25 5.79
N GLN A 116 -18.89 2.58 4.95
CA GLN A 116 -19.60 3.19 3.81
C GLN A 116 -18.70 3.96 2.82
N SER A 117 -17.46 3.49 2.62
CA SER A 117 -16.50 4.12 1.71
C SER A 117 -16.89 4.00 0.23
N GLU A 118 -16.44 4.97 -0.57
CA GLU A 118 -16.30 4.81 -2.02
C GLU A 118 -14.89 4.32 -2.36
N GLU A 119 -14.77 3.52 -3.42
CA GLU A 119 -13.51 2.92 -3.84
C GLU A 119 -13.13 3.33 -5.26
N VAL A 120 -11.87 3.71 -5.44
CA VAL A 120 -11.27 3.93 -6.76
C VAL A 120 -10.12 2.95 -6.94
N ARG A 121 -10.21 2.11 -7.98
CA ARG A 121 -9.12 1.21 -8.38
C ARG A 121 -8.18 1.92 -9.34
N LEU A 122 -6.89 1.82 -9.04
CA LEU A 122 -5.82 2.35 -9.87
C LEU A 122 -5.19 1.22 -10.69
N ARG A 123 -4.34 1.60 -11.64
CA ARG A 123 -3.53 0.67 -12.43
C ARG A 123 -2.60 -0.11 -11.51
N SER A 124 -2.33 -1.34 -11.92
CA SER A 124 -1.29 -2.18 -11.33
C SER A 124 0.03 -2.05 -12.07
N PHE A 125 1.13 -2.41 -11.43
CA PHE A 125 2.41 -2.66 -12.09
C PHE A 125 2.97 -4.02 -11.67
N THR A 126 3.93 -4.56 -12.41
CA THR A 126 4.60 -5.82 -12.04
C THR A 126 6.09 -5.85 -12.38
N THR A 127 6.87 -6.54 -11.57
CA THR A 127 8.28 -6.87 -11.83
C THR A 127 8.46 -8.25 -12.48
N SER A 128 7.35 -8.92 -12.86
CA SER A 128 7.27 -10.35 -13.22
C SER A 128 7.42 -11.32 -12.04
N ILE A 129 7.79 -10.84 -10.85
CA ILE A 129 7.84 -11.60 -9.59
C ILE A 129 6.73 -11.09 -8.67
N HIS A 130 6.70 -9.78 -8.45
CA HIS A 130 5.66 -9.11 -7.67
C HIS A 130 4.73 -8.37 -8.61
N LYS A 131 3.44 -8.44 -8.35
CA LYS A 131 2.44 -7.58 -8.96
C LYS A 131 1.76 -6.80 -7.85
N VAL A 132 1.68 -5.49 -8.05
CA VAL A 132 1.08 -4.57 -7.08
C VAL A 132 -0.19 -4.00 -7.67
N ASN A 133 -1.33 -4.33 -7.06
CA ASN A 133 -2.61 -3.69 -7.37
C ASN A 133 -2.81 -2.53 -6.41
N SER A 134 -3.31 -1.41 -6.91
CA SER A 134 -3.47 -0.18 -6.13
C SER A 134 -4.92 0.23 -6.10
N MET A 135 -5.41 0.67 -4.94
CA MET A 135 -6.74 1.26 -4.81
C MET A 135 -6.79 2.23 -3.62
N VAL A 136 -7.76 3.12 -3.62
CA VAL A 136 -8.08 3.98 -2.47
C VAL A 136 -9.53 3.79 -2.11
N ALA A 137 -9.79 3.53 -0.83
CA ALA A 137 -11.10 3.70 -0.23
C ALA A 137 -11.11 5.07 0.49
N TYR A 138 -12.15 5.87 0.29
CA TYR A 138 -12.30 7.16 0.96
C TYR A 138 -13.70 7.33 1.51
N LYS A 139 -13.80 8.08 2.62
CA LYS A 139 -15.07 8.43 3.21
C LYS A 139 -15.77 9.47 2.33
N ARG A 140 -17.06 9.28 2.05
CA ARG A 140 -17.87 10.28 1.35
C ARG A 140 -17.99 11.52 2.24
N ALA A 141 -17.93 12.71 1.63
CA ALA A 141 -18.38 13.90 2.33
C ALA A 141 -19.88 13.73 2.60
N ASP A 142 -20.30 13.79 3.86
CA ASP A 142 -21.71 13.76 4.20
C ASP A 142 -22.40 14.88 3.42
N SER A 143 -23.38 14.51 2.61
CA SER A 143 -24.20 15.49 1.89
C SER A 143 -25.02 16.23 2.94
N ALA A 144 -24.63 17.47 3.24
CA ALA A 144 -25.46 18.38 4.02
C ALA A 144 -26.82 18.61 3.35
#